data_AF-A0A379IJX6-F1
#
_entry.id   AF-A0A379IJX6-F1
#
_cell.length_a   1.000
_cell.length_b   1.000
_cell.length_c   1.000
_cell.angle_alpha   90.00
_cell.angle_beta   90.00
_cell.angle_gamma   90.00
#
_symmetry.space_group_name_H-M   'P 1'
#
loop_
_entity.id
_entity.type
_entity.pdbx_description
1 polymer ?
#
loop_
_entity_poly.entity_id
_entity_poly.type
_entity_poly.pdbx_seq_one_letter_code
_entity_poly.pdbx_strand_id
1 'polypeptide(L)'
;MNKNSESRSRRMTDTDIRRIVRDLDLWALGEKNGELSWAAVEEMSGFTRQALNARPEIKAAFSVAKAALRIGGAGKAKQEALGDNELLLNENARLKAEIVAYAARETAWKARWQRIAYNLRAKNLQFSHIDRPAPDGAKLPSERETDSILRPFVCVRPTHLPDPDAKGDGVHLI
;
A
#
# COMPACT_ATOMS: atom_id res chain seq x y z
N MET A 1 60.40 31.30 22.69
CA MET A 1 59.26 31.91 23.42
C MET A 1 58.14 30.88 23.52
N ASN A 2 57.99 30.27 24.71
CA ASN A 2 56.94 29.30 25.01
C ASN A 2 55.59 30.02 25.12
N LYS A 3 54.63 29.66 24.27
CA LYS A 3 53.23 30.02 24.48
C LYS A 3 52.57 28.94 25.33
N ASN A 4 52.67 29.08 26.64
CA ASN A 4 51.74 28.47 27.58
C ASN A 4 50.39 29.18 27.42
N SER A 5 49.41 28.49 26.85
CA SER A 5 48.00 28.82 27.05
C SER A 5 47.31 27.57 27.57
N GLU A 6 47.29 27.43 28.89
CA GLU A 6 46.42 26.51 29.61
C GLU A 6 44.96 26.92 29.36
N SER A 7 44.35 26.44 28.29
CA SER A 7 42.90 26.44 28.18
C SER A 7 42.40 25.40 29.20
N ARG A 8 41.85 25.87 30.32
CA ARG A 8 41.07 25.01 31.22
C ARG A 8 40.04 24.28 30.37
N SER A 9 40.29 23.00 30.12
CA SER A 9 39.40 22.16 29.34
C SER A 9 38.08 22.12 30.10
N ARG A 10 37.04 22.72 29.53
CA ARG A 10 35.69 22.70 30.12
C ARG A 10 35.37 21.26 30.49
N ARG A 11 35.02 21.01 31.76
CA ARG A 11 34.59 19.66 32.17
C ARG A 11 33.29 19.34 31.43
N MET A 12 33.30 18.21 30.73
CA MET A 12 32.12 17.70 30.07
C MET A 12 31.06 17.37 31.11
N THR A 13 29.92 18.05 31.00
CA THR A 13 28.77 17.84 31.90
C THR A 13 27.90 16.70 31.40
N ASP A 14 27.02 16.21 32.27
CA ASP A 14 26.07 15.15 31.94
C ASP A 14 25.12 15.53 30.80
N THR A 15 24.79 16.82 30.70
CA THR A 15 24.01 17.38 29.60
C THR A 15 24.80 17.39 28.29
N ASP A 16 26.11 17.68 28.34
CA ASP A 16 26.98 17.60 27.16
C ASP A 16 27.07 16.14 26.66
N ILE A 17 27.20 15.16 27.57
CA ILE A 17 27.22 13.73 27.24
C ILE A 17 25.91 13.32 26.54
N ARG A 18 24.75 13.65 27.12
CA ARG A 18 23.44 13.35 26.52
C ARG A 18 23.27 13.95 25.13
N ARG A 19 23.70 15.21 24.94
CA ARG A 19 23.64 15.87 23.63
C ARG A 19 24.48 15.13 22.60
N ILE A 20 25.73 14.80 22.94
CA ILE A 20 26.66 14.10 22.04
C ILE A 20 26.14 12.71 21.67
N VAL A 21 25.61 11.96 22.65
CA VAL A 21 25.02 10.63 22.40
C VAL A 21 23.83 10.74 21.45
N ARG A 22 22.91 11.68 21.68
CA ARG A 22 21.76 11.89 20.79
C ARG A 22 22.21 12.24 19.36
N ASP A 23 23.23 13.07 19.21
CA ASP A 23 23.74 13.43 17.88
C ASP A 23 24.38 12.21 17.18
N LEU A 24 25.05 11.32 17.93
CA LEU A 24 25.56 10.03 17.42
C LEU A 24 24.44 9.07 17.02
N ASP A 25 23.32 9.05 17.76
CA ASP A 25 22.14 8.26 17.42
C ASP A 25 21.52 8.71 16.09
N LEU A 26 21.51 10.02 15.79
CA LEU A 26 21.05 10.54 14.48
C LEU A 26 21.93 10.06 13.31
N TRP A 27 23.24 9.89 13.53
CA TRP A 27 24.12 9.22 12.55
C TRP A 27 23.79 7.73 12.41
N ALA A 28 23.48 7.04 13.51
CA ALA A 28 23.07 5.63 13.48
C ALA A 28 21.76 5.43 12.71
N LEU A 29 20.84 6.39 12.82
CA LEU A 29 19.58 6.45 12.07
C LEU A 29 19.77 6.90 10.61
N GLY A 30 20.97 7.32 10.20
CA GLY A 30 21.22 7.77 8.83
C GLY A 30 20.58 9.11 8.46
N GLU A 31 20.09 9.87 9.45
CA GLU A 31 19.51 11.20 9.28
C GLU A 31 20.61 12.26 9.07
N LYS A 32 21.84 11.98 9.51
CA LYS A 32 23.01 12.82 9.26
C LYS A 32 23.89 12.23 8.16
N ASN A 33 23.97 12.94 7.04
CA ASN A 33 24.79 12.55 5.89
C ASN A 33 26.26 12.90 6.13
N GLY A 34 27.16 11.91 6.03
CA GLY A 34 28.62 12.09 6.13
C GLY A 34 29.34 10.92 6.80
N GLU A 35 30.66 10.86 6.65
CA GLU A 35 31.49 9.85 7.30
C GLU A 35 31.60 10.12 8.81
N LEU A 36 31.22 9.14 9.64
CA LEU A 36 31.41 9.23 11.08
C LEU A 36 32.88 9.05 11.44
N SER A 37 33.56 10.16 11.70
CA SER A 37 34.93 10.21 12.19
C SER A 37 35.01 10.92 13.54
N TRP A 38 36.06 10.63 14.33
CA TRP A 38 36.28 11.33 15.59
C TRP A 38 36.49 12.84 15.38
N ALA A 39 37.10 13.25 14.28
CA ALA A 39 37.29 14.66 13.94
C ALA A 39 35.95 15.40 13.79
N ALA A 40 34.96 14.77 13.12
CA ALA A 40 33.62 15.33 12.98
C ALA A 40 32.89 15.47 14.33
N VAL A 41 33.12 14.53 15.27
CA VAL A 41 32.55 14.58 16.62
C VAL A 41 33.25 15.64 17.47
N GLU A 42 34.57 15.81 17.33
CA GLU A 42 35.33 16.88 18.00
C GLU A 42 34.85 18.26 17.55
N GLU A 43 34.69 18.48 16.24
CA GLU A 43 34.21 19.74 15.67
C GLU A 43 32.79 20.09 16.16
N MET A 44 31.89 19.11 16.15
CA MET A 44 30.50 19.30 16.59
C MET A 44 30.38 19.51 18.10
N SER A 45 31.17 18.77 18.89
CA SER A 45 31.03 18.76 20.34
C SER A 45 31.86 19.84 21.03
N GLY A 46 32.95 20.29 20.40
CA GLY A 46 33.96 21.19 20.98
C GLY A 46 34.87 20.51 22.01
N PHE A 47 34.80 19.18 22.15
CA PHE A 47 35.63 18.40 23.07
C PHE A 47 36.66 17.58 22.30
N THR A 48 37.82 17.36 22.91
CA THR A 48 38.86 16.51 22.31
C THR A 48 38.45 15.03 22.32
N ARG A 49 38.98 14.27 21.38
CA ARG A 49 38.78 12.82 21.24
C ARG A 49 39.16 12.07 22.50
N GLN A 50 40.21 12.51 23.20
CA GLN A 50 40.61 11.91 24.48
C GLN A 50 39.50 12.07 25.52
N ALA A 51 38.89 13.26 25.63
CA ALA A 51 37.78 13.51 26.55
C ALA A 51 36.51 12.74 26.15
N LEU A 52 36.23 12.62 24.86
CA LEU A 52 35.08 11.86 24.34
C LEU A 52 35.23 10.35 24.57
N ASN A 53 36.40 9.79 24.28
CA ASN A 53 36.67 8.35 24.38
C ASN A 53 36.85 7.89 25.85
N ALA A 54 37.18 8.80 26.76
CA ALA A 54 37.20 8.54 28.20
C ALA A 54 35.80 8.30 28.78
N ARG A 55 34.73 8.67 28.07
CA ARG A 55 33.35 8.42 28.47
C ARG A 55 32.80 7.16 27.80
N PRO A 56 32.46 6.11 28.57
CA PRO A 56 32.01 4.85 28.00
C PRO A 56 30.70 5.00 27.20
N GLU A 57 29.81 5.91 27.59
CA GLU A 57 28.53 6.17 26.93
C GLU A 57 28.74 6.68 25.49
N ILE A 58 29.60 7.69 25.34
CA ILE A 58 29.93 8.28 24.04
C ILE A 58 30.66 7.27 23.16
N LYS A 59 31.59 6.50 23.75
CA LYS A 59 32.31 5.45 23.03
C LYS A 59 31.37 4.35 22.52
N ALA A 60 30.42 3.91 23.35
CA ALA A 60 29.42 2.93 22.97
C ALA A 60 28.52 3.45 21.84
N ALA A 61 27.97 4.66 21.99
CA ALA A 61 27.16 5.31 20.96
C ALA A 61 27.92 5.48 19.63
N PHE A 62 29.19 5.87 19.67
CA PHE A 62 30.03 5.98 18.49
C PHE A 62 30.23 4.63 17.79
N SER A 63 30.46 3.56 18.55
CA SER A 63 30.60 2.21 18.01
C SER A 63 29.30 1.71 17.35
N VAL A 64 28.15 1.97 17.99
CA VAL A 64 26.82 1.62 17.47
C VAL A 64 26.56 2.38 16.15
N ALA A 65 26.78 3.69 16.14
CA ALA A 65 26.61 4.50 14.94
C ALA A 65 27.54 4.07 13.81
N LYS A 66 28.80 3.73 14.12
CA LYS A 66 29.78 3.25 13.13
C LYS A 66 29.39 1.87 12.55
N ALA A 67 28.85 0.98 13.39
CA ALA A 67 28.33 -0.30 12.93
C ALA A 67 27.09 -0.14 12.05
N ALA A 68 26.15 0.73 12.44
CA ALA A 68 24.93 1.02 11.68
C ALA A 68 25.23 1.62 10.29
N LEU A 69 26.24 2.50 10.20
CA LEU A 69 26.72 3.03 8.92
C LEU A 69 27.38 1.95 8.05
N ARG A 70 28.14 1.03 8.65
CA ARG A 70 28.77 -0.08 7.92
C ARG A 70 27.75 -1.08 7.36
N ILE A 71 26.62 -1.24 8.05
CA ILE A 71 25.49 -2.09 7.62
C ILE A 71 24.64 -1.39 6.55
N GLY A 72 24.93 -0.11 6.23
CA GLY A 72 24.31 0.60 5.12
C GLY A 72 23.16 1.53 5.51
N GLY A 73 23.24 2.18 6.69
CA GLY A 73 22.28 3.23 7.05
C GLY A 73 20.89 2.66 7.30
N ALA A 74 20.78 1.80 8.31
CA ALA A 74 19.56 1.10 8.68
C ALA A 74 18.30 1.99 8.79
N GLY A 75 18.43 3.29 9.09
CA GLY A 75 17.29 4.20 9.10
C GLY A 75 16.84 4.70 7.71
N LYS A 76 17.73 4.86 6.72
CA LYS A 76 17.33 5.13 5.33
C LYS A 76 16.62 3.93 4.71
N ALA A 77 17.19 2.75 4.86
CA ALA A 77 16.56 1.50 4.42
C ALA A 77 15.20 1.27 5.11
N LYS A 78 15.07 1.65 6.39
CA LYS A 78 13.79 1.58 7.12
C LYS A 78 12.77 2.59 6.59
N GLN A 79 13.17 3.84 6.32
CA GLN A 79 12.28 4.86 5.78
C GLN A 79 11.83 4.53 4.35
N GLU A 80 12.74 4.06 3.50
CA GLU A 80 12.42 3.57 2.16
C GLU A 80 11.47 2.37 2.22
N ALA A 81 11.76 1.37 3.07
CA ALA A 81 10.88 0.22 3.25
C ALA A 81 9.49 0.60 3.78
N LEU A 82 9.37 1.64 4.62
CA LEU A 82 8.07 2.14 5.08
C LEU A 82 7.29 2.82 3.95
N GLY A 83 7.97 3.63 3.12
CA GLY A 83 7.36 4.25 1.95
C GLY A 83 6.90 3.22 0.91
N ASP A 84 7.75 2.24 0.61
CA ASP A 84 7.43 1.14 -0.28
C ASP A 84 6.25 0.31 0.24
N ASN A 85 6.18 0.08 1.56
CA ASN A 85 5.07 -0.64 2.18
C ASN A 85 3.76 0.14 2.07
N GLU A 86 3.77 1.47 2.24
CA GLU A 86 2.59 2.30 2.04
C GLU A 86 2.09 2.25 0.59
N LEU A 87 3.00 2.33 -0.38
CA LEU A 87 2.66 2.18 -1.80
C LEU A 87 2.06 0.80 -2.10
N LEU A 88 2.66 -0.26 -1.56
CA LEU A 88 2.16 -1.63 -1.71
C LEU A 88 0.78 -1.81 -1.06
N LEU A 89 0.54 -1.22 0.10
CA LEU A 89 -0.77 -1.26 0.76
C LEU A 89 -1.85 -0.55 -0.06
N ASN A 90 -1.52 0.61 -0.63
CA ASN A 90 -2.43 1.36 -1.50
C ASN A 90 -2.77 0.58 -2.78
N GLU A 91 -1.77 -0.02 -3.42
CA GLU A 91 -2.01 -0.86 -4.61
C GLU A 91 -2.80 -2.12 -4.25
N ASN A 92 -2.54 -2.73 -3.09
CA ASN A 92 -3.31 -3.87 -2.61
C ASN A 92 -4.78 -3.50 -2.39
N ALA A 93 -5.06 -2.32 -1.82
CA ALA A 93 -6.41 -1.81 -1.64
C ALA A 93 -7.12 -1.57 -2.99
N ARG A 94 -6.41 -0.98 -3.97
CA ARG A 94 -6.91 -0.77 -5.34
C ARG A 94 -7.27 -2.09 -6.01
N LEU A 95 -6.35 -3.06 -5.99
CA LEU A 95 -6.56 -4.38 -6.60
C LEU A 95 -7.71 -5.14 -5.94
N LYS A 96 -7.85 -5.08 -4.61
CA LYS A 96 -8.99 -5.68 -3.91
C LYS A 96 -10.32 -5.05 -4.33
N ALA A 97 -10.39 -3.73 -4.47
CA ALA A 97 -11.59 -3.06 -4.94
C ALA A 97 -11.94 -3.46 -6.39
N GLU A 98 -10.92 -3.61 -7.24
CA GLU A 98 -11.07 -4.05 -8.62
C GLU A 98 -11.60 -5.49 -8.71
N ILE A 99 -11.08 -6.41 -7.88
CA ILE A 99 -11.57 -7.79 -7.76
C ILE A 99 -13.05 -7.81 -7.35
N VAL A 100 -13.45 -7.00 -6.36
CA VAL A 100 -14.85 -6.93 -5.93
C VAL A 100 -15.75 -6.43 -7.07
N ALA A 101 -15.31 -5.41 -7.82
CA ALA A 101 -16.03 -4.90 -8.97
C ALA A 101 -16.17 -5.97 -10.07
N TYR A 102 -15.11 -6.73 -10.36
CA TYR A 102 -15.17 -7.83 -11.32
C TYR A 102 -16.06 -8.98 -10.85
N ALA A 103 -16.02 -9.36 -9.58
CA ALA A 103 -16.90 -10.40 -9.03
C ALA A 103 -18.39 -10.00 -9.12
N ALA A 104 -18.70 -8.72 -8.87
CA ALA A 104 -20.05 -8.19 -9.05
C ALA A 104 -20.50 -8.26 -10.52
N ARG A 105 -19.63 -7.86 -11.45
CA ARG A 105 -19.89 -7.97 -12.90
C ARG A 105 -20.10 -9.41 -13.34
N GLU A 106 -19.27 -10.34 -12.86
CA GLU A 106 -19.39 -11.77 -13.16
C GLU A 106 -20.71 -12.34 -12.65
N THR A 107 -21.11 -11.99 -11.42
CA THR A 107 -22.39 -12.40 -10.84
C THR A 107 -23.57 -11.91 -11.69
N ALA A 108 -23.55 -10.64 -12.10
CA ALA A 108 -24.57 -10.07 -12.98
C ALA A 108 -24.61 -10.77 -14.35
N TRP A 109 -23.43 -11.09 -14.90
CA TRP A 109 -23.34 -11.83 -16.16
C TRP A 109 -23.89 -13.24 -16.05
N LYS A 110 -23.55 -13.98 -14.99
CA LYS A 110 -24.08 -15.34 -14.71
C LYS A 110 -25.60 -15.31 -14.57
N ALA A 111 -26.15 -14.37 -13.81
CA ALA A 111 -27.59 -14.22 -13.66
C ALA A 111 -28.29 -13.89 -15.00
N ARG A 112 -27.63 -13.13 -15.87
CA ARG A 112 -28.13 -12.89 -17.24
C ARG A 112 -28.10 -14.16 -18.08
N TRP A 113 -27.01 -14.92 -18.06
CA TRP A 113 -26.88 -16.18 -18.79
C TRP A 113 -27.90 -17.23 -18.34
N GLN A 114 -28.15 -17.35 -17.04
CA GLN A 114 -29.20 -18.22 -16.50
C GLN A 114 -30.59 -17.86 -17.04
N ARG A 115 -30.93 -16.56 -17.07
CA ARG A 115 -32.19 -16.07 -17.66
C ARG A 115 -32.29 -16.37 -19.15
N ILE A 116 -31.19 -16.20 -19.90
CA ILE A 116 -31.15 -16.55 -21.32
C ILE A 116 -31.40 -18.05 -21.50
N ALA A 117 -30.66 -18.90 -20.79
CA ALA A 117 -30.78 -20.35 -20.87
C ALA A 117 -32.21 -20.84 -20.56
N TYR A 118 -32.86 -20.28 -19.52
CA TYR A 118 -34.26 -20.55 -19.20
C TYR A 118 -35.19 -20.26 -20.40
N ASN A 119 -35.05 -19.07 -20.99
CA ASN A 119 -35.90 -18.65 -22.11
C ASN A 119 -35.63 -19.45 -23.40
N LEU A 120 -34.38 -19.83 -23.65
CA LEU A 120 -34.04 -20.70 -24.79
C LEU A 120 -34.73 -22.05 -24.67
N ARG A 121 -34.66 -22.66 -23.48
CA ARG A 121 -35.37 -23.92 -23.20
C ARG A 121 -36.88 -23.78 -23.35
N ALA A 122 -37.47 -22.75 -22.76
CA ALA A 122 -38.92 -22.52 -22.84
C ALA A 122 -39.43 -22.32 -24.28
N LYS A 123 -38.59 -21.77 -25.17
CA LYS A 123 -38.90 -21.52 -26.57
C LYS A 123 -38.44 -22.62 -27.52
N ASN A 124 -37.91 -23.75 -27.00
CA ASN A 124 -37.30 -24.82 -27.80
C ASN A 124 -36.23 -24.33 -28.79
N LEU A 125 -35.52 -23.24 -28.46
CA LEU A 125 -34.42 -22.73 -29.26
C LEU A 125 -33.15 -23.49 -28.91
N GLN A 126 -32.44 -24.00 -29.92
CA GLN A 126 -31.16 -24.66 -29.70
C GLN A 126 -30.03 -23.64 -29.53
N PHE A 127 -29.29 -23.76 -28.43
CA PHE A 127 -28.15 -22.90 -28.11
C PHE A 127 -27.08 -22.91 -29.23
N SER A 128 -26.85 -24.06 -29.84
CA SER A 128 -25.93 -24.26 -30.97
C SER A 128 -26.27 -23.44 -32.22
N HIS A 129 -27.48 -22.89 -32.33
CA HIS A 129 -27.85 -21.99 -33.41
C HIS A 129 -27.56 -20.51 -33.09
N ILE A 130 -27.49 -20.17 -31.81
CA ILE A 130 -27.38 -18.79 -31.32
C ILE A 130 -25.94 -18.44 -30.97
N ASP A 131 -25.22 -19.35 -30.30
CA ASP A 131 -23.82 -19.18 -29.94
C ASP A 131 -22.91 -19.84 -30.98
N ARG A 132 -22.98 -19.31 -32.22
CA ARG A 132 -22.10 -19.73 -33.30
C ARG A 132 -20.93 -18.76 -33.43
N PRO A 133 -19.70 -19.26 -33.65
CA PRO A 133 -18.61 -18.37 -34.02
C PRO A 133 -19.00 -17.58 -35.27
N ALA A 134 -18.61 -16.32 -35.30
CA ALA A 134 -18.79 -15.51 -36.49
C ALA A 134 -18.01 -16.17 -37.66
N PRO A 135 -18.56 -16.14 -38.89
CA PRO A 135 -17.84 -16.63 -40.06
C PRO A 135 -16.48 -15.95 -40.23
N ASP A 136 -15.52 -16.64 -40.84
CA ASP A 136 -14.19 -16.09 -41.07
C ASP A 136 -14.27 -14.76 -41.84
N GLY A 137 -13.61 -13.73 -41.31
CA GLY A 137 -13.62 -12.37 -41.87
C GLY A 137 -14.87 -11.55 -41.55
N ALA A 138 -15.86 -12.11 -40.84
CA ALA A 138 -17.00 -11.34 -40.36
C ALA A 138 -16.58 -10.40 -39.24
N LYS A 139 -16.95 -9.12 -39.37
CA LYS A 139 -16.71 -8.12 -38.34
C LYS A 139 -17.79 -8.24 -37.27
N LEU A 140 -17.42 -8.70 -36.08
CA LEU A 140 -18.29 -8.63 -34.92
C LEU A 140 -18.62 -7.17 -34.58
N PRO A 141 -19.81 -6.89 -34.03
CA PRO A 141 -20.14 -5.55 -33.56
C PRO A 141 -19.09 -5.09 -32.53
N SER A 142 -18.64 -3.85 -32.66
CA SER A 142 -17.81 -3.20 -31.63
C SER A 142 -18.55 -3.12 -30.31
N GLU A 143 -17.86 -2.79 -29.23
CA GLU A 143 -18.48 -2.62 -27.90
C GLU A 143 -19.63 -1.61 -27.93
N ARG A 144 -19.44 -0.47 -28.62
CA ARG A 144 -20.49 0.55 -28.77
C ARG A 144 -21.69 0.07 -29.59
N GLU A 145 -21.44 -0.69 -30.66
CA GLU A 145 -22.51 -1.25 -31.49
C GLU A 145 -23.27 -2.34 -30.72
N THR A 146 -22.54 -3.19 -30.00
CA THR A 146 -23.11 -4.22 -29.12
C THR A 146 -23.99 -3.57 -28.06
N ASP A 147 -23.50 -2.53 -27.39
CA ASP A 147 -24.28 -1.78 -26.41
C ASP A 147 -25.52 -1.17 -27.04
N SER A 148 -25.41 -0.54 -28.21
CA SER A 148 -26.56 0.04 -28.92
C SER A 148 -27.62 -1.02 -29.28
N ILE A 149 -27.18 -2.17 -29.82
CA ILE A 149 -28.05 -3.30 -30.17
C ILE A 149 -28.73 -3.88 -28.93
N LEU A 150 -27.99 -4.01 -27.83
CA LEU A 150 -28.50 -4.62 -26.60
C LEU A 150 -29.33 -3.64 -25.75
N ARG A 151 -29.11 -2.32 -25.85
CA ARG A 151 -29.72 -1.27 -25.01
C ARG A 151 -31.24 -1.40 -24.87
N PRO A 152 -32.04 -1.67 -25.93
CA PRO A 152 -33.48 -1.86 -25.80
C PRO A 152 -33.87 -3.09 -24.95
N PHE A 153 -32.99 -4.09 -24.89
CA PHE A 153 -33.20 -5.35 -24.18
C PHE A 153 -32.60 -5.36 -22.77
N VAL A 154 -31.75 -4.38 -22.42
CA VAL A 154 -31.20 -4.22 -21.05
C VAL A 154 -32.23 -3.60 -20.10
N CYS A 155 -33.23 -2.88 -20.63
CA CYS A 155 -34.36 -2.39 -19.85
C CYS A 155 -35.39 -3.52 -19.65
N VAL A 156 -35.19 -4.36 -18.63
CA VAL A 156 -36.26 -5.24 -18.13
C VAL A 156 -36.62 -4.81 -16.73
N ARG A 157 -37.82 -4.22 -16.67
CA ARG A 157 -38.75 -3.93 -15.58
C ARG A 157 -38.33 -4.34 -14.15
N PRO A 158 -38.64 -3.51 -13.13
CA PRO A 158 -38.66 -3.98 -11.76
C PRO A 158 -39.57 -5.20 -11.71
N THR A 159 -39.02 -6.35 -11.37
CA THR A 159 -39.79 -7.50 -10.93
C THR A 159 -40.70 -6.98 -9.83
N HIS A 160 -42.01 -6.93 -10.08
CA HIS A 160 -42.99 -6.77 -9.03
C HIS A 160 -42.76 -7.95 -8.07
N LEU A 161 -42.12 -7.65 -6.95
CA LEU A 161 -42.00 -8.58 -5.84
C LEU A 161 -43.44 -8.82 -5.36
N PRO A 162 -43.92 -10.07 -5.26
CA PRO A 162 -45.24 -10.30 -4.67
C PRO A 162 -45.21 -9.75 -3.23
N ASP A 163 -46.17 -8.89 -2.94
CA ASP A 163 -46.36 -8.28 -1.63
C ASP A 163 -46.59 -9.39 -0.59
N PRO A 164 -45.72 -9.53 0.43
CA PRO A 164 -45.91 -10.53 1.48
C PRO A 164 -47.16 -10.28 2.34
N ASP A 165 -47.78 -9.10 2.22
CA ASP A 165 -48.97 -8.69 2.97
C ASP A 165 -50.28 -8.76 2.16
N ALA A 166 -50.28 -9.44 1.01
CA ALA A 166 -51.52 -9.80 0.32
C ALA A 166 -52.34 -10.74 1.21
N LYS A 167 -53.20 -10.14 2.05
CA LYS A 167 -54.12 -10.82 2.94
C LYS A 167 -54.83 -11.92 2.16
N GLY A 168 -54.71 -13.14 2.67
CA GLY A 168 -55.55 -14.24 2.25
C GLY A 168 -57.00 -13.85 2.51
N ASP A 169 -57.69 -13.45 1.45
CA ASP A 169 -59.14 -13.47 1.44
C ASP A 169 -59.56 -14.93 1.49
N GLY A 170 -60.04 -15.31 2.68
CA GLY A 170 -60.69 -16.57 2.89
C GLY A 170 -61.98 -16.68 2.07
N VAL A 171 -62.43 -17.93 2.03
CA VAL A 171 -63.79 -18.42 1.73
C VAL A 171 -64.35 -18.19 0.32
N HIS A 172 -64.50 -19.29 -0.43
CA HIS A 172 -65.76 -20.05 -0.32
C HIS A 172 -65.63 -21.49 -0.81
N LEU A 173 -66.02 -22.43 0.06
CA LEU A 173 -66.58 -23.74 -0.29
C LEU A 173 -67.71 -23.56 -1.30
N ILE A 174 -67.68 -24.29 -2.41
CA ILE A 174 -68.68 -25.29 -2.84
C ILE A 174 -67.95 -26.39 -3.64
#